data_AF-A0A5E8CHK3-F1
#
_entry.id   AF-A0A5E8CHK3-F1
#
_cell.length_a   1.000
_cell.length_b   1.000
_cell.length_c   1.000
_cell.angle_alpha   90.00
_cell.angle_beta   90.00
_cell.angle_gamma   90.00
#
_symmetry.space_group_name_H-M   'P 1'
#
loop_
_entity.id
_entity.type
_entity.pdbx_description
1 polymer ?
#
loop_
_entity_poly.entity_id
_entity_poly.type
_entity_poly.pdbx_seq_one_letter_code
_entity_poly.pdbx_strand_id
1 'polypeptide(L)'
;MENNFDTKIEGIKSKLNYKYLTEIRKKLKEDESDYHLEELNKMIEDYSASKKAKQEEKNESESSEHAFSNLDQYMFKRPWNRLPEIHKLIKIKEYVNKSLIIYEKNNKEVLIKQMFKAIKEKKLTRKGSVNYDPVKGRIISIPSLKYDKNKETYFLVKS
;
A
#
# COMPACT_ATOMS: atom_id res chain seq x y z
N MET A 1 8.23 7.64 6.89
CA MET A 1 9.20 6.58 6.50
C MET A 1 9.02 5.39 7.44
N GLU A 2 7.85 4.75 7.45
CA GLU A 2 7.54 3.72 8.47
C GLU A 2 7.48 2.29 7.93
N ASN A 3 7.46 2.08 6.60
CA ASN A 3 7.30 0.74 6.02
C ASN A 3 8.59 -0.10 5.90
N ASN A 4 9.72 0.32 6.49
CA ASN A 4 11.00 -0.41 6.36
C ASN A 4 11.28 -1.32 7.56
N PHE A 5 10.75 -0.96 8.74
CA PHE A 5 11.05 -1.68 9.98
C PHE A 5 10.26 -2.99 10.08
N ASP A 6 8.98 -3.00 9.72
CA ASP A 6 8.15 -4.21 9.78
C ASP A 6 8.63 -5.30 8.82
N THR A 7 9.05 -4.91 7.60
CA THR A 7 9.61 -5.85 6.62
C THR A 7 10.97 -6.39 7.08
N LYS A 8 11.78 -5.57 7.75
CA LYS A 8 13.03 -6.03 8.38
C LYS A 8 12.77 -6.98 9.55
N ILE A 9 11.75 -6.71 10.37
CA ILE A 9 11.36 -7.57 11.50
C ILE A 9 10.89 -8.94 10.99
N GLU A 10 10.06 -8.99 9.94
CA GLU A 10 9.65 -10.26 9.32
C GLU A 10 10.83 -10.99 8.65
N GLY A 11 11.75 -10.25 8.04
CA GLY A 11 13.00 -10.80 7.52
C GLY A 11 13.91 -11.40 8.61
N ILE A 12 13.90 -10.84 9.82
CA ILE A 12 14.66 -11.35 10.96
C ILE A 12 13.99 -12.59 11.55
N LYS A 13 12.66 -12.57 11.74
CA LYS A 13 11.89 -13.72 12.25
C LYS A 13 12.05 -14.95 11.36
N SER A 14 11.96 -14.77 10.05
CA SER A 14 12.11 -15.87 9.08
C SER A 14 13.52 -16.48 9.11
N LYS A 15 14.57 -15.66 9.22
CA LYS A 15 15.96 -16.13 9.38
C LYS A 15 16.17 -16.88 10.70
N LEU A 16 15.57 -16.40 11.80
CA LEU A 16 15.65 -17.03 13.10
C LEU A 16 14.99 -18.43 13.08
N ASN A 17 13.82 -18.52 12.44
CA ASN A 17 13.09 -19.79 12.32
C ASN A 17 13.87 -20.81 11.47
N TYR A 18 14.45 -20.37 10.35
CA TYR A 18 15.32 -21.22 9.54
C TYR A 18 16.53 -21.74 10.34
N LYS A 19 17.20 -20.85 11.08
CA LYS A 19 18.35 -21.24 11.91
C LYS A 19 17.96 -22.26 12.99
N TYR A 20 16.85 -22.02 13.68
CA TYR A 20 16.31 -22.93 14.70
C TYR A 20 16.01 -24.32 14.12
N LEU A 21 15.34 -24.39 12.96
CA LEU A 21 15.05 -25.64 12.27
C LEU A 21 16.33 -26.37 11.82
N THR A 22 17.36 -25.65 11.36
CA THR A 22 18.64 -26.25 10.99
C THR A 22 19.42 -26.79 12.19
N GLU A 23 19.32 -26.16 13.36
CA GLU A 23 19.96 -26.64 14.58
C GLU A 23 19.25 -27.88 15.15
N ILE A 24 17.91 -27.93 15.09
CA ILE A 24 17.13 -29.13 15.42
C ILE A 24 17.52 -30.30 14.50
N ARG A 25 17.63 -30.03 13.19
CA ARG A 25 18.06 -31.04 12.19
C ARG A 25 19.47 -31.57 12.47
N LYS A 26 20.38 -30.71 12.94
CA LYS A 26 21.75 -31.13 13.28
C LYS A 26 21.78 -32.02 14.52
N LYS A 27 21.01 -31.66 15.56
CA LYS A 27 20.87 -32.47 16.79
C LYS A 27 20.20 -33.82 16.54
N LEU A 28 19.18 -33.87 15.68
CA LEU A 28 18.50 -35.12 15.31
C LEU A 28 19.37 -36.08 14.50
N LYS A 29 20.36 -35.57 13.75
CA LYS A 29 21.34 -36.41 13.04
C LYS A 29 22.37 -37.06 13.95
N GLU A 30 22.60 -36.50 15.14
CA GLU A 30 23.55 -37.03 16.14
C GLU A 30 22.93 -38.17 16.97
N ASP A 31 21.60 -38.32 16.95
CA ASP A 31 20.84 -39.25 17.82
C ASP A 31 20.42 -40.57 17.12
N GLU A 32 20.87 -40.82 15.88
CA GLU A 32 20.56 -42.01 15.04
C GLU A 32 19.07 -42.44 15.01
N SER A 33 18.14 -41.54 15.32
CA SER A 33 16.70 -41.82 15.30
C SER A 33 16.16 -41.66 13.87
N ASP A 34 16.21 -42.76 13.12
CA ASP A 34 15.79 -42.84 11.72
C ASP A 34 14.27 -42.56 11.52
N TYR A 35 13.50 -42.57 12.60
CA TYR A 35 12.04 -42.51 12.56
C TYR A 35 11.46 -41.13 12.17
N HIS A 36 12.19 -40.03 12.39
CA HIS A 36 11.69 -38.66 12.10
C HIS A 36 12.39 -37.96 10.91
N LEU A 37 13.38 -38.61 10.30
CA LEU A 37 14.17 -38.04 9.21
C LEU A 37 13.38 -37.97 7.89
N GLU A 38 12.53 -38.96 7.64
CA GLU A 38 11.73 -39.06 6.42
C GLU A 38 10.58 -38.03 6.41
N GLU A 39 9.91 -37.82 7.55
CA GLU A 39 8.87 -36.81 7.72
C GLU A 39 9.43 -35.38 7.61
N LEU A 40 10.65 -35.16 8.14
CA LEU A 40 11.35 -33.88 8.01
C LEU A 40 11.79 -33.60 6.57
N ASN A 41 12.26 -34.61 5.84
CA ASN A 41 12.64 -34.48 4.43
C ASN A 41 11.41 -34.17 3.56
N LYS A 42 10.27 -34.80 3.84
CA LYS A 42 9.00 -34.52 3.17
C LYS A 42 8.54 -33.07 3.39
N MET A 43 8.63 -32.56 4.63
CA MET A 43 8.32 -31.15 4.92
C MET A 43 9.29 -30.17 4.22
N ILE A 44 10.56 -30.54 4.06
CA ILE A 44 11.56 -29.73 3.33
C ILE A 44 11.25 -29.71 1.82
N GLU A 45 10.85 -30.84 1.24
CA GLU A 45 10.47 -30.93 -0.17
C GLU A 45 9.21 -30.11 -0.46
N ASP A 46 8.16 -30.23 0.35
CA ASP A 46 6.92 -29.44 0.23
C ASP A 46 7.18 -27.93 0.36
N TYR A 47 8.11 -27.54 1.25
CA TYR A 47 8.54 -26.15 1.38
C TYR A 47 9.32 -25.65 0.16
N SER A 48 10.14 -26.50 -0.46
CA SER A 48 10.88 -26.15 -1.68
C SER A 48 9.99 -26.04 -2.93
N ALA A 49 8.98 -26.91 -3.03
CA ALA A 49 7.98 -26.90 -4.10
C ALA A 49 7.06 -25.68 -4.01
N SER A 50 6.58 -25.35 -2.80
CA SER A 50 5.79 -24.13 -2.58
C SER A 50 6.58 -22.83 -2.80
N LYS A 51 7.91 -22.86 -2.66
CA LYS A 51 8.79 -21.73 -2.97
C LYS A 51 9.04 -21.57 -4.48
N LYS A 52 9.09 -22.67 -5.25
CA LYS A 52 9.13 -22.65 -6.73
C LYS A 52 7.80 -22.19 -7.35
N ALA A 53 6.67 -22.68 -6.85
CA ALA A 53 5.35 -22.20 -7.27
C ALA A 53 5.15 -20.69 -6.99
N LYS A 54 5.65 -20.19 -5.84
CA LYS A 54 5.67 -18.74 -5.51
C LYS A 54 6.67 -17.92 -6.32
N GLN A 55 7.65 -18.54 -7.00
CA GLN A 55 8.57 -17.86 -7.91
C GLN A 55 8.00 -17.77 -9.33
N GLU A 56 7.23 -18.77 -9.78
CA GLU A 56 6.52 -18.72 -11.06
C GLU A 56 5.31 -17.76 -11.00
N GLU A 57 4.54 -17.76 -9.91
CA GLU A 57 3.50 -16.74 -9.67
C GLU A 57 4.06 -15.32 -9.54
N LYS A 58 5.29 -15.16 -9.01
CA LYS A 58 5.96 -13.84 -8.92
C LYS A 58 6.45 -13.32 -10.27
N ASN A 59 6.94 -14.20 -11.15
CA ASN A 59 7.45 -13.77 -12.45
C ASN A 59 6.29 -13.40 -13.41
N GLU A 60 5.13 -14.06 -13.33
CA GLU A 60 3.90 -13.62 -14.01
C GLU A 60 3.28 -12.37 -13.33
N SER A 61 3.34 -12.25 -12.00
CA SER A 61 2.85 -11.05 -11.31
C SER A 61 3.71 -9.82 -11.53
N GLU A 62 5.03 -9.93 -11.68
CA GLU A 62 5.93 -8.78 -11.93
C GLU A 62 5.81 -8.24 -13.37
N SER A 63 5.66 -9.13 -14.36
CA SER A 63 5.39 -8.74 -15.75
C SER A 63 4.03 -8.06 -15.90
N SER A 64 3.01 -8.57 -15.19
CA SER A 64 1.69 -7.96 -15.15
C SER A 64 1.65 -6.69 -14.29
N GLU A 65 2.33 -6.59 -13.14
CA GLU A 65 2.47 -5.36 -12.33
C GLU A 65 3.13 -4.22 -13.11
N HIS A 66 4.14 -4.51 -13.93
CA HIS A 66 4.75 -3.52 -14.81
C HIS A 66 3.79 -3.08 -15.94
N ALA A 67 2.97 -3.99 -16.47
CA ALA A 67 1.92 -3.64 -17.43
C ALA A 67 0.78 -2.82 -16.77
N PHE A 68 0.35 -3.20 -15.57
CA PHE A 68 -0.71 -2.52 -14.81
C PHE A 68 -0.26 -1.17 -14.26
N SER A 69 0.99 -1.02 -13.79
CA SER A 69 1.52 0.26 -13.34
C SER A 69 1.60 1.30 -14.47
N ASN A 70 1.94 0.86 -15.68
CA ASN A 70 1.90 1.70 -16.88
C ASN A 70 0.45 2.05 -17.26
N LEU A 71 -0.48 1.09 -17.23
CA LEU A 71 -1.91 1.32 -17.50
C LEU A 71 -2.50 2.33 -16.50
N ASP A 72 -2.22 2.14 -15.21
CA ASP A 72 -2.68 3.02 -14.13
C ASP A 72 -2.16 4.45 -14.30
N GLN A 73 -0.89 4.63 -14.71
CA GLN A 73 -0.37 5.96 -15.01
C GLN A 73 -1.16 6.67 -16.13
N TYR A 74 -1.53 5.95 -17.19
CA TYR A 74 -2.36 6.54 -18.25
C TYR A 74 -3.78 6.90 -17.76
N MET A 75 -4.34 6.11 -16.85
CA MET A 75 -5.67 6.37 -16.28
C MET A 75 -5.73 7.67 -15.46
N PHE A 76 -4.62 8.08 -14.84
CA PHE A 76 -4.53 9.31 -14.07
C PHE A 76 -4.09 10.54 -14.89
N LYS A 77 -3.61 10.36 -16.13
CA LYS A 77 -3.17 11.48 -17.00
C LYS A 77 -4.32 12.33 -17.60
N ARG A 78 -5.55 12.13 -17.14
CA ARG A 78 -6.74 12.86 -17.61
C ARG A 78 -6.99 14.12 -16.78
N PRO A 79 -7.59 15.17 -17.36
CA PRO A 79 -8.04 16.33 -16.60
C PRO A 79 -8.98 15.92 -15.45
N TRP A 80 -8.89 16.63 -14.32
CA TRP A 80 -9.61 16.27 -13.09
C TRP A 80 -11.11 16.05 -13.28
N ASN A 81 -11.79 16.94 -14.01
CA ASN A 81 -13.22 16.82 -14.28
C ASN A 81 -13.59 15.53 -15.04
N ARG A 82 -12.68 15.02 -15.89
CA ARG A 82 -12.83 13.81 -16.70
C ARG A 82 -12.35 12.53 -16.00
N LEU A 83 -11.77 12.63 -14.82
CA LEU A 83 -11.39 11.44 -14.05
C LEU A 83 -12.65 10.71 -13.53
N PRO A 84 -12.67 9.36 -13.59
CA PRO A 84 -13.66 8.56 -12.89
C PRO A 84 -13.70 8.89 -11.40
N GLU A 85 -14.88 8.72 -10.79
CA GLU A 85 -15.06 9.00 -9.36
C GLU A 85 -14.07 8.22 -8.49
N ILE A 86 -13.91 6.93 -8.75
CA ILE A 86 -12.98 6.07 -8.00
C ILE A 86 -11.54 6.62 -8.03
N HIS A 87 -11.07 7.11 -9.18
CA HIS A 87 -9.74 7.72 -9.29
C HIS A 87 -9.63 9.03 -8.51
N LYS A 88 -10.68 9.84 -8.51
CA LYS A 88 -10.74 11.06 -7.69
C LYS A 88 -10.63 10.74 -6.20
N LEU A 89 -11.33 9.70 -5.73
CA LEU A 89 -11.25 9.25 -4.33
C LEU A 89 -9.83 8.80 -3.96
N ILE A 90 -9.18 8.00 -4.82
CA ILE A 90 -7.79 7.57 -4.63
C ILE A 90 -6.87 8.80 -4.51
N LYS A 91 -6.97 9.75 -5.44
CA LYS A 91 -6.12 10.96 -5.45
C LYS A 91 -6.34 11.89 -4.27
N ILE A 92 -7.57 12.01 -3.76
CA ILE A 92 -7.85 12.73 -2.51
C ILE A 92 -7.16 12.05 -1.33
N LYS A 93 -7.29 10.73 -1.21
CA LYS A 93 -6.65 9.96 -0.13
C LYS A 93 -5.13 10.12 -0.18
N GLU A 94 -4.53 10.06 -1.37
CA GLU A 94 -3.11 10.34 -1.56
C GLU A 94 -2.72 11.75 -1.15
N TYR A 95 -3.50 12.75 -1.55
CA TYR A 95 -3.24 14.16 -1.23
C TYR A 95 -3.27 14.41 0.29
N VAL A 96 -4.31 13.94 0.98
CA VAL A 96 -4.43 14.12 2.45
C VAL A 96 -3.29 13.41 3.18
N ASN A 97 -2.90 12.21 2.73
CA ASN A 97 -1.87 11.43 3.41
C ASN A 97 -0.45 11.94 3.15
N LYS A 98 -0.16 12.44 1.95
CA LYS A 98 1.21 12.80 1.53
C LYS A 98 1.48 14.31 1.57
N SER A 99 0.46 15.15 1.36
CA SER A 99 0.63 16.59 1.15
C SER A 99 0.21 17.44 2.34
N LEU A 100 -0.67 16.92 3.21
CA LEU A 100 -1.14 17.65 4.39
C LEU A 100 -0.43 17.15 5.66
N ILE A 101 0.03 18.09 6.47
CA ILE A 101 0.58 17.79 7.80
C ILE A 101 -0.60 17.72 8.77
N ILE A 102 -1.05 16.49 9.06
CA ILE A 102 -2.08 16.18 10.05
C ILE A 102 -1.54 15.05 10.91
N TYR A 103 -1.28 15.31 12.19
CA TYR A 103 -0.68 14.34 13.10
C TYR A 103 -1.72 13.31 13.57
N GLU A 104 -2.93 13.77 13.88
CA GLU A 104 -3.97 12.90 14.40
C GLU A 104 -4.64 12.08 13.27
N LYS A 105 -4.60 10.75 13.40
CA LYS A 105 -5.18 9.82 12.43
C LYS A 105 -6.69 10.02 12.26
N ASN A 106 -7.42 10.25 13.35
CA ASN A 106 -8.86 10.48 13.32
C ASN A 106 -9.21 11.72 12.47
N ASN A 107 -8.45 12.81 12.61
CA ASN A 107 -8.67 14.04 11.84
C ASN A 107 -8.42 13.82 10.34
N LYS A 108 -7.41 13.01 9.98
CA LYS A 108 -7.20 12.59 8.58
C LYS A 108 -8.40 11.83 8.03
N GLU A 109 -8.90 10.84 8.75
CA GLU A 109 -10.03 10.02 8.29
C GLU A 109 -11.32 10.83 8.16
N VAL A 110 -11.60 11.72 9.11
CA VAL A 110 -12.74 12.63 9.05
C VAL A 110 -12.65 13.54 7.83
N LEU A 111 -11.48 14.13 7.56
CA LEU A 111 -11.27 14.98 6.40
C LEU A 111 -11.46 14.20 5.09
N ILE A 112 -10.88 13.00 4.97
CA ILE A 112 -11.05 12.14 3.79
C ILE A 112 -12.53 11.86 3.55
N LYS A 113 -13.28 11.48 4.59
CA LYS A 113 -14.74 11.24 4.50
C LYS A 113 -15.49 12.49 4.03
N GLN A 114 -15.15 13.67 4.55
CA GLN A 114 -15.76 14.93 4.12
C GLN A 114 -15.47 15.23 2.64
N MET A 115 -14.24 15.02 2.19
CA MET A 115 -13.85 15.24 0.79
C MET A 115 -14.49 14.22 -0.15
N PHE A 116 -14.65 12.97 0.28
CA PHE A 116 -15.37 11.94 -0.47
C PHE A 116 -16.83 12.32 -0.65
N LYS A 117 -17.48 12.80 0.42
CA LYS A 117 -18.84 13.34 0.34
C LYS A 117 -18.92 14.51 -0.65
N ALA A 118 -17.95 15.43 -0.62
CA ALA A 118 -17.90 16.56 -1.54
C ALA A 118 -17.66 16.15 -3.01
N ILE A 119 -16.99 15.02 -3.28
CA ILE A 119 -16.89 14.43 -4.64
C ILE A 119 -18.24 13.86 -5.06
N LYS A 120 -18.88 13.07 -4.20
CA LYS A 120 -20.21 12.47 -4.47
C LYS A 120 -21.27 13.52 -4.74
N GLU A 121 -21.23 14.63 -3.99
CA GLU A 121 -22.08 15.81 -4.18
C GLU A 121 -21.67 16.68 -5.38
N LYS A 122 -20.68 16.26 -6.18
CA LYS A 122 -20.17 16.99 -7.35
C LYS A 122 -19.67 18.42 -7.05
N LYS A 123 -19.26 18.70 -5.81
CA LYS A 123 -18.66 19.99 -5.41
C LYS A 123 -17.18 20.05 -5.80
N LEU A 124 -16.45 18.98 -5.50
CA LEU A 124 -15.03 18.83 -5.86
C LEU A 124 -14.82 18.20 -7.24
N THR A 125 -15.82 18.15 -8.12
CA THR A 125 -15.68 17.60 -9.48
C THR A 125 -15.70 18.68 -10.56
N ARG A 126 -16.08 19.91 -10.20
CA ARG A 126 -16.21 21.05 -11.11
C ARG A 126 -14.84 21.54 -11.58
N LYS A 127 -14.79 22.14 -12.76
CA LYS A 127 -13.56 22.79 -13.27
C LYS A 127 -13.12 23.86 -12.26
N GLY A 128 -11.83 23.87 -11.91
CA GLY A 128 -11.25 24.82 -10.95
C GLY A 128 -11.49 24.49 -9.47
N SER A 129 -12.29 23.47 -9.14
CA SER A 129 -12.49 23.05 -7.73
C SER A 129 -11.27 22.36 -7.12
N VAL A 130 -10.40 21.80 -7.97
CA VAL A 130 -9.16 21.11 -7.59
C VAL A 130 -8.09 21.48 -8.62
N ASN A 131 -6.94 21.95 -8.14
CA ASN A 131 -5.75 22.15 -8.97
C ASN A 131 -5.02 20.82 -9.08
N TYR A 132 -5.25 20.14 -10.20
CA TYR A 132 -4.70 18.81 -10.49
C TYR A 132 -3.65 18.92 -11.60
N ASP A 133 -2.51 18.27 -11.39
CA ASP A 133 -1.47 18.09 -12.40
C ASP A 133 -1.75 16.77 -13.16
N PRO A 134 -2.27 16.81 -14.40
CA PRO A 134 -2.51 15.61 -15.18
C PRO A 134 -1.22 14.97 -15.65
N VAL A 135 -0.12 15.70 -15.80
CA VAL A 135 1.16 15.13 -16.25
C VAL A 135 1.76 14.25 -15.15
N LYS A 136 1.74 14.76 -13.91
CA LYS A 136 2.25 14.05 -12.72
C LYS A 136 1.21 13.21 -12.00
N GLY A 137 -0.04 13.25 -12.44
CA GLY A 137 -1.15 12.49 -11.85
C GLY A 137 -1.42 12.79 -10.38
N ARG A 138 -1.25 14.05 -9.95
CA ARG A 138 -1.34 14.43 -8.53
C ARG A 138 -2.11 15.73 -8.30
N ILE A 139 -2.75 15.85 -7.14
CA ILE A 139 -3.35 17.11 -6.70
C ILE A 139 -2.25 18.04 -6.19
N ILE A 140 -2.21 19.27 -6.70
CA ILE A 140 -1.31 20.32 -6.24
C ILE A 140 -1.95 21.07 -5.07
N SER A 141 -3.22 21.46 -5.22
CA SER A 141 -3.95 22.18 -4.18
C SER A 141 -5.46 22.10 -4.40
N ILE A 142 -6.22 22.39 -3.34
CA ILE A 142 -7.68 22.44 -3.37
C ILE A 142 -8.08 23.82 -2.84
N PRO A 143 -8.54 24.75 -3.70
CA PRO A 143 -8.79 26.14 -3.30
C PRO A 143 -9.77 26.31 -2.12
N SER A 144 -10.77 25.43 -2.02
CA SER A 144 -11.76 25.44 -0.94
C SER A 144 -11.26 24.81 0.37
N LEU A 145 -10.07 24.20 0.41
CA LEU A 145 -9.50 23.61 1.62
C LEU A 145 -8.73 24.67 2.41
N LYS A 146 -9.09 24.86 3.67
CA LYS A 146 -8.44 25.80 4.59
C LYS A 146 -7.98 25.09 5.85
N TYR A 147 -6.99 25.68 6.52
CA TYR A 147 -6.46 25.21 7.79
C TYR A 147 -6.92 26.14 8.91
N ASP A 148 -7.56 25.58 9.93
CA ASP A 148 -7.90 26.25 11.18
C ASP A 148 -6.71 26.11 12.13
N LYS A 149 -6.02 27.21 12.43
CA LYS A 149 -4.88 27.22 13.35
C LYS A 149 -5.29 26.95 14.80
N ASN A 150 -6.51 27.34 15.20
CA ASN A 150 -6.95 27.20 16.59
C ASN A 150 -7.31 25.74 16.90
N LYS A 151 -7.82 25.03 15.91
CA LYS A 151 -8.22 23.61 16.01
C LYS A 151 -7.21 22.66 15.40
N GLU A 152 -6.11 23.18 14.85
CA GLU A 152 -5.10 22.45 14.09
C GLU A 152 -5.66 21.48 13.04
N THR A 153 -6.78 21.84 12.40
CA THR A 153 -7.55 20.95 11.51
C THR A 153 -7.82 21.60 10.16
N TYR A 154 -7.95 20.77 9.12
CA TYR A 154 -8.35 21.23 7.80
C TYR A 154 -9.86 21.10 7.63
N PHE A 155 -10.46 22.04 6.91
CA PHE A 155 -11.88 22.04 6.59
C PHE A 155 -12.15 22.58 5.19
N LEU A 156 -13.26 22.14 4.58
CA LEU A 156 -13.73 22.67 3.30
C LEU A 156 -14.63 23.88 3.54
N VAL A 157 -14.29 25.00 2.91
CA VAL A 157 -15.16 26.19 2.82
C VAL A 157 -16.31 25.86 1.90
N LYS A 158 -17.54 26.12 2.38
CA LYS A 158 -18.74 26.00 1.56
C LYS A 158 -18.68 27.05 0.45
N SER A 159 -18.68 26.60 -0.80
CA SER A 159 -18.93 27.44 -1.98
C SER A 159 -20.41 27.75 -2.09
#